data_AF-A0A1V4QS22-F1
#
_entry.id   AF-A0A1V4QS22-F1
#
_cell.length_a   1.000
_cell.length_b   1.000
_cell.length_c   1.000
_cell.angle_alpha   90.00
_cell.angle_beta   90.00
_cell.angle_gamma   90.00
#
_symmetry.space_group_name_H-M   'P 1'
#
loop_
_entity.id
_entity.type
_entity.pdbx_description
1 polymer ?
#
loop_
_entity_poly.entity_id
_entity_poly.type
_entity_poly.pdbx_seq_one_letter_code
_entity_poly.pdbx_strand_id
1 'polypeptide(L)'
;MTEAAGNEAVLPPVAGAETLKELRQALPSFRQKLLAYRIAVVCGGDTSEREVSLVSGNEIFKALRIEGFDVELVDIDYSALDAGTFAPFDVLFLALHGGRGEDGTLQGYLDCIGQPYVRKS
;
A
#
# COMPACT_ATOMS: atom_id res chain seq x y z
N MET A 1 -25.09 -7.74 23.83
CA MET A 1 -23.75 -7.12 23.95
C MET A 1 -22.85 -7.94 23.05
N THR A 2 -22.46 -7.37 21.92
CA THR A 2 -21.86 -8.07 20.78
C THR A 2 -20.36 -8.17 21.02
N GLU A 3 -19.83 -9.39 21.12
CA GLU A 3 -18.39 -9.64 21.10
C GLU A 3 -17.88 -9.52 19.66
N ALA A 4 -17.06 -8.50 19.40
CA ALA A 4 -16.29 -8.40 18.17
C ALA A 4 -15.01 -9.22 18.34
N ALA A 5 -15.00 -10.44 17.80
CA ALA A 5 -13.79 -11.23 17.67
C ALA A 5 -12.89 -10.60 16.60
N GLY A 6 -11.73 -10.10 17.03
CA GLY A 6 -10.66 -9.68 16.13
C GLY A 6 -10.21 -10.85 15.27
N ASN A 7 -10.41 -10.73 13.96
CA ASN A 7 -9.90 -11.67 12.98
C ASN A 7 -8.47 -11.28 12.61
N GLU A 8 -7.52 -11.50 13.52
CA GLU A 8 -6.10 -11.45 13.16
C GLU A 8 -5.77 -12.74 12.39
N ALA A 9 -5.56 -12.59 11.08
CA ALA A 9 -5.10 -13.67 10.23
C ALA A 9 -3.65 -14.02 10.58
N VAL A 10 -3.46 -14.85 11.60
CA VAL A 10 -2.16 -15.47 11.90
C VAL A 10 -1.85 -16.43 10.76
N LEU A 11 -0.79 -16.14 10.00
CA LEU A 11 -0.29 -17.03 8.96
C LEU A 11 0.09 -18.39 9.60
N PRO A 12 -0.45 -19.52 9.11
CA PRO A 12 -0.13 -20.81 9.69
C PRO A 12 1.36 -21.14 9.50
N PRO A 13 2.00 -21.82 10.47
CA PRO A 13 3.41 -22.20 10.39
C PRO A 13 3.66 -23.12 9.18
N VAL A 14 4.68 -22.80 8.39
CA VAL A 14 4.98 -23.46 7.11
C VAL A 14 5.71 -24.77 7.36
N ALA A 15 5.02 -25.93 7.26
CA ALA A 15 5.62 -27.23 6.86
C ALA A 15 4.56 -28.36 6.81
N GLY A 16 4.09 -28.72 5.61
CA GLY A 16 3.29 -29.95 5.40
C GLY A 16 2.53 -30.00 4.07
N ALA A 17 2.30 -31.21 3.53
CA ALA A 17 1.53 -31.41 2.30
C ALA A 17 0.05 -30.98 2.45
N GLU A 18 -0.51 -31.02 3.67
CA GLU A 18 -1.85 -30.52 3.98
C GLU A 18 -1.91 -28.99 3.91
N THR A 19 -0.90 -28.29 4.41
CA THR A 19 -0.78 -26.82 4.32
C THR A 19 -0.78 -26.34 2.87
N LEU A 20 -0.12 -27.06 1.95
CA LEU A 20 -0.13 -26.72 0.52
C LEU A 20 -1.51 -26.90 -0.12
N LYS A 21 -2.29 -27.89 0.35
CA LYS A 21 -3.66 -28.14 -0.12
C LYS A 21 -4.60 -27.03 0.37
N GLU A 22 -4.49 -26.66 1.64
CA GLU A 22 -5.26 -25.56 2.24
C GLU A 22 -4.93 -24.22 1.59
N LEU A 23 -3.64 -23.92 1.38
CA LEU A 23 -3.20 -22.71 0.66
C LEU A 23 -3.80 -22.65 -0.74
N ARG A 24 -3.73 -23.74 -1.52
CA ARG A 24 -4.31 -23.78 -2.87
C ARG A 24 -5.82 -23.51 -2.88
N GLN A 25 -6.54 -23.98 -1.87
CA GLN A 25 -7.98 -23.73 -1.73
C GLN A 25 -8.28 -22.29 -1.29
N ALA A 26 -7.45 -21.70 -0.43
CA ALA A 26 -7.63 -20.34 0.07
C ALA A 26 -7.21 -19.25 -0.93
N LEU A 27 -6.17 -19.52 -1.75
CA LEU A 27 -5.54 -18.54 -2.67
C LEU A 27 -6.53 -17.78 -3.57
N PRO A 28 -7.54 -18.40 -4.21
CA PRO A 28 -8.52 -17.67 -5.03
C PRO A 28 -9.31 -16.64 -4.21
N SER A 29 -9.78 -17.03 -3.03
CA SER A 29 -10.54 -16.13 -2.14
C SER A 29 -9.66 -15.02 -1.56
N PHE A 30 -8.39 -15.32 -1.30
CA PHE A 30 -7.42 -14.35 -0.82
C PHE A 30 -7.12 -13.31 -1.90
N ARG A 31 -6.88 -13.73 -3.15
CA ARG A 31 -6.72 -12.79 -4.29
C ARG A 31 -7.95 -11.90 -4.43
N GLN A 32 -9.16 -12.47 -4.37
CA GLN A 32 -10.39 -11.69 -4.51
C GLN A 32 -10.53 -10.62 -3.40
N LYS A 33 -10.15 -10.96 -2.16
CA LYS A 33 -10.11 -10.00 -1.06
C LYS A 33 -9.08 -8.90 -1.29
N LEU A 34 -7.88 -9.25 -1.77
CA LEU A 34 -6.83 -8.26 -2.09
C LEU A 34 -7.27 -7.27 -3.18
N LEU A 35 -7.99 -7.74 -4.19
CA LEU A 35 -8.51 -6.89 -5.26
C LEU A 35 -9.58 -5.90 -4.80
N ALA A 36 -10.15 -6.07 -3.60
CA ALA A 36 -11.11 -5.14 -3.03
C ALA A 36 -10.44 -3.94 -2.33
N TYR A 37 -9.12 -3.99 -2.10
CA TYR A 37 -8.39 -2.88 -1.50
C TYR A 37 -8.16 -1.76 -2.52
N ARG A 38 -8.36 -0.52 -2.07
CA ARG A 38 -8.03 0.69 -2.81
C ARG A 38 -6.61 1.11 -2.49
N ILE A 39 -5.75 1.14 -3.50
CA ILE A 39 -4.34 1.43 -3.36
C ILE A 39 -4.03 2.82 -3.92
N ALA A 40 -3.27 3.63 -3.21
CA ALA A 40 -2.67 4.83 -3.79
C ALA A 40 -1.18 4.62 -4.03
N VAL A 41 -0.71 4.84 -5.25
CA VAL A 41 0.71 4.94 -5.56
C VAL A 41 1.11 6.40 -5.39
N VAL A 42 1.87 6.67 -4.33
CA VAL A 42 2.29 8.02 -3.95
C VAL A 42 3.63 8.34 -4.62
N CYS A 43 3.67 9.41 -5.39
CA CYS A 43 4.85 9.85 -6.14
C CYS A 43 4.98 11.38 -6.14
N GLY A 44 6.00 11.90 -6.81
CA GLY A 44 6.26 13.32 -6.94
C GLY A 44 7.07 13.88 -5.78
N GLY A 45 6.53 14.86 -5.06
CA GLY A 45 7.22 15.59 -4.00
C GLY A 45 7.92 16.86 -4.47
N ASP A 46 8.67 17.48 -3.56
CA ASP A 46 9.27 18.81 -3.70
C ASP A 46 10.80 18.79 -3.89
N THR A 47 11.36 17.62 -4.19
CA THR A 47 12.81 17.42 -4.34
C THR A 47 13.26 17.53 -5.80
N SER A 48 14.57 17.62 -6.03
CA SER A 48 15.16 17.52 -7.38
C SER A 48 14.94 16.17 -8.06
N GLU A 49 14.49 15.16 -7.31
CA GLU A 49 14.25 13.79 -7.80
C GLU A 49 12.76 13.54 -8.14
N ARG A 50 11.92 14.59 -8.10
CA ARG A 50 10.48 14.53 -8.42
C ARG A 50 10.17 13.76 -9.70
N GLU A 51 10.88 14.06 -10.80
CA GLU A 51 10.64 13.40 -12.09
C GLU A 51 10.94 11.89 -12.02
N VAL A 52 11.97 11.49 -11.27
CA VAL A 52 12.31 10.08 -11.06
C VAL A 52 11.21 9.39 -10.25
N SER A 53 10.65 10.08 -9.26
CA SER A 53 9.49 9.61 -8.50
C SER A 53 8.25 9.43 -9.36
N LEU A 54 7.92 10.39 -10.23
CA LEU A 54 6.78 10.29 -11.13
C LEU A 54 6.92 9.11 -12.10
N VAL A 55 8.11 8.93 -12.70
CA VAL A 55 8.37 7.80 -13.59
C VAL A 55 8.21 6.47 -12.84
N SER A 56 8.83 6.35 -11.68
CA SER A 56 8.74 5.14 -10.85
C SER A 56 7.30 4.82 -10.44
N GLY A 57 6.56 5.84 -9.97
CA GLY A 57 5.17 5.71 -9.58
C GLY A 57 4.28 5.28 -10.73
N ASN A 58 4.48 5.84 -11.93
CA ASN A 58 3.70 5.46 -13.11
C ASN A 58 3.93 4.00 -13.52
N GLU A 59 5.16 3.49 -13.42
CA GLU A 59 5.44 2.08 -13.73
C GLU A 59 4.79 1.12 -12.72
N ILE A 60 4.84 1.46 -11.42
CA ILE A 60 4.16 0.68 -10.37
C ILE A 60 2.64 0.72 -10.56
N PHE A 61 2.08 1.90 -10.83
CA PHE A 61 0.66 2.08 -11.11
C PHE A 61 0.19 1.21 -12.27
N LYS A 62 0.92 1.21 -13.39
CA LYS A 62 0.60 0.37 -14.55
C LYS A 62 0.63 -1.11 -14.19
N ALA A 63 1.67 -1.57 -13.48
CA ALA A 63 1.80 -2.97 -13.08
C ALA A 63 0.63 -3.42 -12.19
N LEU A 64 0.26 -2.60 -11.19
CA LEU A 64 -0.87 -2.89 -10.30
C LEU A 64 -2.23 -2.87 -11.04
N ARG A 65 -2.44 -1.91 -11.96
CA ARG A 65 -3.65 -1.89 -12.80
C ARG A 65 -3.77 -3.12 -13.67
N ILE A 66 -2.68 -3.59 -14.29
CA ILE A 66 -2.68 -4.80 -15.13
C ILE A 66 -3.09 -6.04 -14.32
N GLU A 67 -2.67 -6.13 -13.05
CA GLU A 67 -3.06 -7.23 -12.15
C GLU A 67 -4.51 -7.15 -11.63
N GLY A 68 -5.22 -6.06 -11.93
CA GLY A 68 -6.65 -5.88 -11.65
C GLY A 68 -6.96 -5.13 -10.35
N PHE A 69 -5.97 -4.54 -9.68
CA PHE A 69 -6.19 -3.78 -8.45
C PHE A 69 -6.92 -2.45 -8.71
N ASP A 70 -7.70 -1.99 -7.73
CA ASP A 70 -8.17 -0.61 -7.71
C ASP A 70 -7.05 0.29 -7.20
N VAL A 71 -6.40 1.01 -8.12
CA VAL A 71 -5.21 1.81 -7.81
C VAL A 71 -5.27 3.18 -8.45
N GLU A 72 -4.88 4.22 -7.72
CA GLU A 72 -4.77 5.58 -8.22
C GLU A 72 -3.35 6.11 -8.03
N LEU A 73 -2.93 7.02 -8.92
CA LEU A 73 -1.65 7.71 -8.81
C LEU A 73 -1.86 9.03 -8.07
N VAL A 74 -1.10 9.26 -7.00
CA VAL A 74 -1.20 10.45 -6.15
C VAL A 74 0.13 11.20 -6.19
N ASP A 75 0.15 12.34 -6.87
CA ASP A 75 1.28 13.28 -6.82
C ASP A 75 1.18 14.12 -5.55
N ILE A 76 2.15 13.94 -4.65
CA ILE A 76 2.10 14.52 -3.30
C ILE A 76 2.67 15.94 -3.29
N ASP A 77 1.92 16.84 -2.65
CA ASP A 77 2.41 18.15 -2.23
C ASP A 77 2.46 18.19 -0.70
N TYR A 78 3.67 18.20 -0.14
CA TYR A 78 3.88 18.19 1.30
C TYR A 78 3.32 19.43 2.02
N SER A 79 3.10 20.53 1.30
CA SER A 79 2.52 21.76 1.86
C SER A 79 1.00 21.69 2.01
N ALA A 80 0.36 20.81 1.24
CA ALA A 80 -1.09 20.61 1.23
C ALA A 80 -1.52 19.32 1.97
N LEU A 81 -0.57 18.59 2.57
CA LEU A 81 -0.88 17.35 3.28
C LEU A 81 -1.71 17.59 4.54
N ASP A 82 -2.81 16.86 4.62
CA ASP A 82 -3.68 16.78 5.78
C ASP A 82 -4.13 15.34 6.05
N ALA A 83 -4.93 15.14 7.10
CA ALA A 83 -5.40 13.82 7.50
C ALA A 83 -6.35 13.18 6.46
N GLY A 84 -6.95 13.97 5.57
CA GLY A 84 -7.88 13.51 4.55
C GLY A 84 -7.21 13.17 3.22
N THR A 85 -5.95 13.58 3.01
CA THR A 85 -5.25 13.46 1.72
C THR A 85 -5.17 12.02 1.21
N PHE A 86 -5.09 11.05 2.13
CA PHE A 86 -4.98 9.62 1.80
C PHE A 86 -6.31 8.86 1.92
N ALA A 87 -7.41 9.53 2.29
CA ALA A 87 -8.72 8.91 2.18
C ALA A 87 -9.17 8.93 0.71
N PRO A 88 -9.79 7.87 0.18
CA PRO A 88 -10.27 6.66 0.86
C PRO A 88 -9.37 5.42 0.62
N PHE A 89 -8.04 5.59 0.56
CA PHE A 89 -7.12 4.49 0.24
C PHE A 89 -6.86 3.60 1.46
N ASP A 90 -6.96 2.28 1.27
CA ASP A 90 -6.70 1.30 2.31
C ASP A 90 -5.19 1.11 2.57
N VAL A 91 -4.37 1.32 1.53
CA VAL A 91 -2.92 1.21 1.62
C VAL A 91 -2.23 2.13 0.61
N LEU A 92 -1.10 2.68 1.03
CA LEU A 92 -0.24 3.51 0.17
C LEU A 92 0.98 2.73 -0.29
N PHE A 93 1.33 2.85 -1.57
CA PHE A 93 2.61 2.42 -2.11
C PHE A 93 3.48 3.66 -2.31
N LEU A 94 4.53 3.80 -1.50
CA LEU A 94 5.44 4.95 -1.57
C LEU A 94 6.48 4.74 -2.69
N ALA A 95 6.32 5.48 -3.78
CA ALA A 95 7.22 5.55 -4.93
C ALA A 95 7.97 6.89 -4.98
N LEU A 96 8.37 7.41 -3.82
CA LEU A 96 9.05 8.69 -3.64
C LEU A 96 10.57 8.51 -3.73
N HIS A 97 11.27 9.56 -4.16
CA HIS A 97 12.74 9.62 -4.19
C HIS A 97 13.20 10.91 -3.51
N GLY A 98 14.15 10.79 -2.60
CA GLY A 98 14.76 11.89 -1.87
C GLY A 98 13.89 12.51 -0.78
N GLY A 99 14.56 13.31 0.06
CA GLY A 99 13.96 14.17 1.08
C GLY A 99 12.95 13.46 1.98
N ARG A 100 11.82 14.12 2.23
CA ARG A 100 10.77 13.67 3.15
C ARG A 100 10.12 12.33 2.79
N GLY A 101 10.28 11.89 1.54
CA GLY A 101 9.77 10.62 1.07
C GLY A 101 10.63 9.43 1.48
N GLU A 102 11.93 9.64 1.73
CA GLU A 102 12.89 8.57 2.04
C GLU A 102 13.56 8.71 3.41
N ASP A 103 13.57 9.92 3.99
CA ASP A 103 14.19 10.21 5.29
C ASP A 103 13.39 9.77 6.53
N GLY A 104 12.16 9.28 6.33
CA GLY A 104 11.27 8.84 7.41
C GLY A 104 10.18 9.84 7.80
N THR A 105 10.22 11.08 7.28
CA THR A 105 9.27 12.14 7.69
C THR A 105 7.83 11.80 7.30
N LEU A 106 7.60 11.39 6.04
CA LEU A 106 6.26 10.99 5.61
C LEU A 106 5.81 9.73 6.33
N GLN A 107 6.71 8.77 6.54
CA GLN A 107 6.42 7.51 7.22
C GLN A 107 5.94 7.74 8.66
N GLY A 108 6.65 8.57 9.42
CA GLY A 108 6.24 8.94 10.77
C GLY A 108 4.88 9.63 10.82
N TYR A 109 4.58 10.48 9.82
CA TYR A 109 3.25 11.07 9.69
C TYR A 109 2.16 10.02 9.44
N LEU A 110 2.40 9.09 8.50
CA LEU A 110 1.46 8.00 8.18
C LEU A 110 1.23 7.08 9.39
N ASP A 111 2.27 6.78 10.16
CA ASP A 111 2.18 6.02 11.40
C ASP A 111 1.30 6.74 12.44
N CYS A 112 1.43 8.06 12.55
CA CYS A 112 0.64 8.86 13.50
C CYS A 112 -0.87 8.87 13.17
N ILE A 113 -1.22 8.82 11.89
CA ILE A 113 -2.62 8.78 11.43
C ILE A 113 -3.14 7.35 11.23
N GLY A 114 -2.31 6.34 11.44
CA GLY A 114 -2.68 4.92 11.26
C GLY A 114 -2.92 4.53 9.80
N GLN A 115 -2.33 5.24 8.83
CA GLN A 115 -2.50 4.96 7.42
C GLN A 115 -1.47 3.89 6.97
N PRO A 116 -1.92 2.69 6.54
CA PRO A 116 -1.00 1.64 6.12
C PRO A 116 -0.21 2.03 4.86
N TYR A 117 1.07 1.69 4.82
CA TYR A 117 1.91 1.92 3.66
C TYR A 117 2.96 0.82 3.46
N VAL A 118 3.40 0.70 2.20
CA VAL A 118 4.57 -0.09 1.80
C VAL A 118 5.55 0.82 1.07
N ARG A 119 6.84 0.51 1.16
CA ARG A 119 7.90 1.25 0.46
C ARG A 119 8.57 0.36 -0.57
N LYS A 120 9.08 0.97 -1.63
CA LYS A 120 10.13 0.35 -2.45
C LYS A 120 11.37 0.11 -1.55
N SER A 121 11.95 -1.10 -1.59
CA SER A 121 13.23 -1.40 -0.93
C SER A 121 14.40 -0.85 -1.73
#